data_AF-A0A6F8T4E4-F1
#
_entry.id   AF-A0A6F8T4E4-F1
#
_cell.length_a   1.000
_cell.length_b   1.000
_cell.length_c   1.000
_cell.angle_alpha   90.00
_cell.angle_beta   90.00
_cell.angle_gamma   90.00
#
_symmetry.space_group_name_H-M   'P 1'
#
loop_
_entity.id
_entity.type
_entity.pdbx_description
1 polymer ?
#
loop_
_entity_poly.entity_id
_entity_poly.type
_entity_poly.pdbx_seq_one_letter_code
_entity_poly.pdbx_strand_id
1 'polypeptide(L)' 'MKLLYWDKNGFVLIYKRLEKGRFKIIKYDENMDVATLDNKQLSWLLAGLDYDLMAQNKALDYSGFY' A
#
# COMPACT_ATOMS: atom_id res chain seq x y z
N MET A 1 -7.79 -4.36 -9.17
CA MET A 1 -6.52 -4.85 -8.60
C MET A 1 -6.60 -6.36 -8.49
N LYS A 2 -5.57 -7.06 -8.97
CA LYS A 2 -5.39 -8.49 -8.74
C LYS A 2 -4.18 -8.65 -7.83
N LEU A 3 -4.29 -9.41 -6.74
CA LEU A 3 -3.16 -9.81 -5.92
C LEU A 3 -3.13 -11.32 -5.83
N LEU A 4 -1.93 -11.88 -5.85
CA LEU A 4 -1.69 -13.30 -5.65
C LEU A 4 -0.87 -13.46 -4.37
N TYR A 5 -1.43 -14.17 -3.42
CA TYR A 5 -0.77 -14.51 -2.16
C TYR A 5 -0.60 -16.03 -2.10
N TRP A 6 0.59 -16.51 -1.73
CA TRP A 6 0.84 -17.93 -1.56
C TRP A 6 0.79 -18.28 -0.06
N ASP A 7 -0.09 -19.21 0.30
CA ASP A 7 -0.21 -19.75 1.66
C ASP A 7 0.10 -21.24 1.63
N LYS A 8 1.25 -21.65 2.16
CA LYS A 8 1.76 -23.03 2.31
C LYS A 8 1.39 -24.04 1.22
N ASN A 9 0.14 -24.51 1.17
CA ASN A 9 -0.36 -25.54 0.26
C ASN A 9 -1.28 -24.99 -0.86
N GLY A 10 -1.43 -23.66 -0.98
CA GLY A 10 -2.32 -23.03 -1.94
C GLY A 10 -1.99 -21.58 -2.20
N PHE A 11 -2.81 -20.95 -3.04
CA PHE A 11 -2.74 -19.52 -3.29
C PHE A 11 -4.12 -18.89 -3.09
N VAL A 12 -4.10 -17.65 -2.63
CA VAL A 12 -5.26 -16.77 -2.52
C VAL A 12 -5.15 -15.74 -3.63
N LEU A 13 -6.15 -15.72 -4.51
CA LEU A 13 -6.30 -14.67 -5.51
C LEU A 13 -7.29 -13.62 -5.00
N ILE A 14 -6.81 -12.40 -4.83
CA ILE A 14 -7.66 -11.28 -4.40
C ILE A 14 -8.00 -10.46 -5.63
N TYR A 15 -9.30 -10.35 -5.93
CA TYR A 15 -9.81 -9.47 -6.97
C TYR A 15 -10.61 -8.33 -6.34
N LYS A 16 -10.03 -7.13 -6.32
CA LYS A 16 -10.68 -5.94 -5.75
C LYS A 16 -10.88 -4.85 -6.79
N ARG A 17 -12.10 -4.33 -6.90
CA ARG A 17 -12.44 -3.15 -7.69
C ARG A 17 -12.86 -2.03 -6.74
N LEU A 18 -12.38 -0.82 -7.00
CA LEU A 18 -12.88 0.38 -6.33
C LEU A 18 -14.11 0.87 -7.09
N GLU A 19 -15.18 1.18 -6.36
CA GLU A 19 -16.41 1.74 -6.95
C GLU A 19 -16.18 3.19 -7.41
N LYS A 20 -15.30 3.92 -6.72
CA LYS A 20 -14.88 5.28 -7.08
C LYS A 20 -13.36 5.40 -6.98
N GLY A 21 -12.76 6.05 -7.98
CA GLY A 21 -11.31 6.26 -8.04
C GLY A 21 -10.53 5.13 -8.72
N ARG A 22 -9.20 5.22 -8.64
CA ARG A 22 -8.25 4.23 -9.18
C ARG A 22 -7.20 3.93 -8.13
N PHE A 23 -6.66 2.71 -8.15
CA PHE A 23 -5.51 2.37 -7.33
C PHE A 23 -4.31 3.22 -7.76
N LYS A 24 -3.72 3.95 -6.82
CA LYS A 24 -2.51 4.72 -7.07
C LYS A 24 -1.30 3.87 -6.67
N ILE A 25 -0.65 3.32 -7.69
CA ILE A 25 0.62 2.61 -7.56
C ILE A 25 1.66 3.65 -7.95
N ILE A 26 2.35 4.17 -6.94
CA ILE A 26 3.11 5.40 -7.05
C ILE A 26 4.50 4.97 -7.50
N LYS A 27 4.67 4.98 -8.83
CA LYS A 27 5.90 4.72 -9.57
C LYS A 27 6.42 3.27 -9.42
N TYR A 28 6.14 2.48 -10.44
CA TYR A 28 7.19 1.62 -10.99
C TYR A 28 8.34 2.57 -11.36
N ASP A 29 9.36 2.66 -10.53
CA ASP A 29 10.63 3.19 -11.02
C ASP A 29 11.11 2.17 -12.06
N GLU A 30 11.45 2.63 -13.25
CA GLU A 30 11.85 1.76 -14.36
C GLU A 30 13.10 0.92 -13.99
N ASN A 31 13.84 1.35 -12.96
CA ASN A 31 14.99 0.64 -12.39
C ASN A 31 14.66 -0.22 -11.16
N MET A 32 13.42 -0.19 -10.67
CA MET A 32 13.00 -0.88 -9.46
C MET A 32 11.83 -1.83 -9.76
N ASP A 33 12.18 -3.06 -10.11
CA ASP A 33 11.27 -4.12 -10.56
C ASP A 33 10.25 -4.54 -9.46
N VAL A 34 10.61 -4.32 -8.18
CA VAL A 34 9.81 -4.72 -7.01
C VAL A 34 9.78 -3.60 -5.97
N ALA A 35 8.57 -3.22 -5.54
CA ALA A 35 8.35 -2.34 -4.39
C ALA A 35 7.96 -3.17 -3.15
N THR A 36 8.64 -2.92 -2.02
CA THR A 36 8.31 -3.53 -0.73
C THR A 36 7.29 -2.66 0.00
N LEU A 37 6.13 -3.22 0.35
CA LEU A 37 5.11 -2.53 1.13
C LEU A 37 4.92 -3.19 2.50
N ASP A 38 4.73 -2.37 3.52
CA ASP A 38 4.25 -2.82 4.83
C ASP A 38 2.75 -3.17 4.78
N ASN A 39 2.29 -3.97 5.76
CA ASN A 39 0.89 -4.39 5.85
C ASN A 39 -0.10 -3.21 5.95
N LYS A 40 0.29 -2.11 6.60
CA LYS A 40 -0.53 -0.88 6.65
C LYS A 40 -0.60 -0.20 5.29
N GLN A 41 0.53 -0.10 4.59
CA GLN A 41 0.60 0.48 3.25
C GLN A 41 -0.23 -0.32 2.25
N LEU A 42 -0.18 -1.65 2.33
CA LEU A 42 -1.02 -2.55 1.53
C LEU A 42 -2.51 -2.31 1.82
N SER A 43 -2.89 -2.17 3.08
CA SER A 43 -4.27 -1.90 3.48
C SER A 43 -4.77 -0.56 2.91
N TRP A 44 -3.95 0.49 2.95
CA TRP A 44 -4.26 1.78 2.34
C TRP A 44 -4.39 1.72 0.83
N LEU A 45 -3.47 1.01 0.16
CA LEU A 45 -3.57 0.77 -1.28
C LEU A 45 -4.89 0.07 -1.63
N LEU A 46 -5.26 -0.96 -0.88
CA LEU A 46 -6.53 -1.68 -1.08
C LEU A 46 -7.76 -0.79 -0.81
N ALA A 47 -7.65 0.24 0.03
CA ALA A 47 -8.69 1.24 0.24
C ALA A 47 -8.73 2.31 -0.88
N GLY A 48 -7.73 2.35 -1.76
CA GLY A 48 -7.60 3.37 -2.81
C GLY A 48 -6.87 4.65 -2.36
N LEU A 49 -6.18 4.59 -1.21
CA LEU A 49 -5.39 5.70 -0.67
C LEU A 49 -3.93 5.65 -1.19
N ASP A 50 -3.28 6.81 -1.26
CA ASP A 50 -1.84 6.90 -1.53
C ASP A 50 -1.03 6.40 -0.34
N TYR A 51 -0.33 5.28 -0.49
CA TYR A 51 0.45 4.69 0.60
C TYR A 51 1.80 5.38 0.82
N ASP A 52 2.38 6.04 -0.18
CA ASP A 52 3.67 6.75 -0.06
C ASP A 52 3.53 8.06 0.72
N LEU A 53 2.51 8.87 0.39
CA LEU A 53 2.16 10.08 1.15
C LEU A 53 1.88 9.77 2.62
N MET A 54 1.26 8.61 2.89
CA MET A 54 0.95 8.17 4.25
C MET A 54 2.15 7.56 4.98
N ALA A 55 3.12 6.97 4.26
CA ALA A 55 4.38 6.51 4.83
C ALA A 55 5.28 7.68 5.26
N GLN A 56 5.18 8.81 4.55
CA GLN A 56 5.91 10.04 4.86
C GLN A 56 5.32 10.84 6.03
N ASN A 57 4.12 10.48 6.53
CA ASN A 57 3.57 11.08 7.74
C ASN A 57 4.37 10.62 8.97
N LYS A 58 5.47 11.31 9.24
CA LYS A 58 6.17 11.26 10.54
C LYS A 58 5.18 11.63 11.64
N ALA A 59 5.16 10.84 12.71
CA ALA A 59 4.45 11.19 13.92
C ALA A 59 4.91 12.57 14.39
N LEU A 60 3.97 13.50 14.54
CA LEU A 60 4.26 14.83 15.06
C LEU A 60 4.71 14.67 16.52
N ASP A 61 5.93 15.12 16.80
CA ASP A 61 6.48 15.12 18.14
C ASP A 61 5.93 16.36 18.89
N TYR A 62 5.15 16.12 19.94
CA TYR A 62 4.59 17.17 20.79
C TYR A 62 5.41 17.39 22.08
N SER A 63 6.68 16.95 22.13
CA SER A 63 7.47 17.00 23.38
C SER A 63 7.89 18.41 23.81
N GLY A 64 7.65 19.44 22.99
CA GLY A 64 8.01 20.84 23.28
C GLY A 64 6.90 21.73 23.83
N PHE A 65 5.73 21.18 24.23
CA PHE A 65 4.57 21.97 24.67
C PHE A 65 4.33 21.97 26.20
N TYR A 66 5.28 21.51 27.00
CA TYR A 66 5.19 21.53 28.48
C TYR A 66 6.36 22.26 29.12
#